data_AF-A0A355YH22-F1
#
_entry.id   AF-A0A355YH22-F1
#
_cell.length_a   1.000
_cell.length_b   1.000
_cell.length_c   1.000
_cell.angle_alpha   90.00
_cell.angle_beta   90.00
_cell.angle_gamma   90.00
#
_symmetry.space_group_name_H-M   'P 1'
#
loop_
_entity.id
_entity.type
_entity.pdbx_description
1 polymer ?
#
loop_
_entity_poly.entity_id
_entity_poly.type
_entity_poly.pdbx_seq_one_letter_code
_entity_poly.pdbx_strand_id
1 'polypeptide(L)' 'MDTNATTPPAELRPTLDRLRAAWQAHKPDRAQRSADLLRLREALKRRLDEMAAAISADFGHRSPHESRIADGMTVLNE' A
#
# COMPACT_ATOMS: atom_id res chain seq x y z
N MET A 1 -7.03 3.69 -19.53
CA MET A 1 -7.18 2.64 -18.50
C MET A 1 -6.06 1.64 -18.73
N ASP A 2 -4.89 1.90 -18.15
CA ASP A 2 -3.75 0.98 -18.28
C ASP A 2 -3.93 -0.18 -17.28
N THR A 3 -4.67 -1.20 -17.72
CA THR A 3 -4.87 -2.49 -17.03
C THR A 3 -3.62 -3.37 -17.01
N ASN A 4 -2.42 -2.79 -17.18
CA ASN A 4 -1.18 -3.51 -17.45
C ASN A 4 -0.45 -4.04 -16.19
N ALA A 5 -1.02 -3.87 -15.00
CA ALA A 5 -0.51 -4.51 -13.78
C ALA A 5 -1.17 -5.87 -13.51
N THR A 6 -1.53 -6.62 -14.55
CA THR A 6 -2.01 -7.99 -14.36
C THR A 6 -0.82 -8.90 -14.13
N THR A 7 -0.58 -9.29 -12.88
CA THR A 7 0.42 -10.31 -12.55
C THR A 7 0.10 -11.60 -13.33
N PRO A 8 1.01 -12.12 -14.16
CA PRO A 8 0.77 -13.36 -14.89
C PRO A 8 0.42 -14.50 -13.93
N PRO A 9 -0.56 -15.37 -14.25
CA PRO A 9 -0.94 -16.47 -13.36
C PRO A 9 0.24 -17.37 -12.95
N ALA A 10 1.23 -17.53 -13.84
CA ALA A 10 2.45 -18.28 -13.59
C ALA A 10 3.33 -17.67 -12.46
N GLU A 11 3.22 -16.37 -12.19
CA GLU A 11 4.00 -15.67 -11.17
C GLU A 11 3.34 -15.67 -9.78
N LEU A 12 2.05 -16.00 -9.70
CA LEU A 12 1.30 -15.99 -8.44
C LEU A 12 1.85 -17.00 -7.43
N ARG A 13 2.09 -18.25 -7.86
CA ARG A 13 2.64 -19.31 -6.99
C ARG A 13 4.06 -18.99 -6.51
N PRO A 14 5.02 -18.64 -7.40
CA PRO A 14 6.36 -18.23 -6.97
C PRO A 14 6.37 -17.03 -6.01
N THR A 15 5.46 -16.07 -6.18
CA THR A 15 5.35 -14.91 -5.28
C THR A 15 4.86 -15.32 -3.90
N LEU A 16 3.81 -16.16 -3.83
CA LEU A 16 3.31 -16.68 -2.57
C LEU A 16 4.38 -17.49 -1.82
N ASP A 17 5.12 -18.35 -2.52
CA ASP A 17 6.14 -19.19 -1.90
C ASP A 17 7.30 -18.36 -1.35
N ARG A 18 7.71 -17.29 -2.06
CA ARG A 18 8.70 -16.32 -1.54
C ARG A 18 8.22 -15.62 -0.27
N LEU A 19 6.98 -15.13 -0.25
CA LEU A 19 6.42 -14.45 0.93
C LEU A 19 6.35 -15.38 2.14
N ARG A 20 5.96 -16.65 1.92
CA ARG A 20 5.94 -17.67 2.96
C ARG A 20 7.33 -18.01 3.48
N ALA A 21 8.29 -18.21 2.59
CA ALA A 21 9.67 -18.49 2.97
C ALA A 21 10.27 -17.35 3.81
N ALA A 22 10.05 -16.10 3.40
CA ALA A 22 10.51 -14.93 4.16
C ALA A 22 9.89 -14.87 5.57
N TRP A 23 8.58 -15.11 5.69
CA TRP A 23 7.91 -15.14 7.00
C TRP A 23 8.41 -16.26 7.91
N GLN A 24 8.64 -17.46 7.35
CA GLN A 24 9.16 -18.60 8.12
C GLN A 24 10.59 -18.36 8.58
N ALA A 25 11.43 -17.75 7.72
CA ALA A 25 12.81 -17.44 8.05
C ALA A 25 12.93 -16.33 9.11
N HIS A 26 12.02 -15.36 9.12
CA HIS A 26 12.06 -14.25 10.06
C HIS A 26 10.66 -13.74 10.39
N LYS A 27 10.01 -14.38 11.37
CA LYS A 27 8.73 -13.90 11.88
C LYS A 27 8.96 -12.59 12.65
N PRO A 28 8.36 -11.46 12.22
CA PRO A 28 8.67 -10.16 12.80
C PRO A 28 8.14 -10.07 14.23
N ASP A 29 9.00 -9.62 15.13
CA ASP A 29 8.63 -9.30 16.50
C ASP A 29 7.85 -7.97 16.60
N ARG A 30 7.51 -7.55 17.81
CA ARG A 30 6.76 -6.29 18.01
C ARG A 30 7.54 -5.08 17.52
N ALA A 31 8.85 -5.02 17.76
CA ALA A 31 9.68 -3.86 17.42
C ALA A 31 9.80 -3.71 15.89
N GLN A 32 10.06 -4.83 15.20
CA GLN A 32 10.11 -4.86 13.74
C GLN A 32 8.77 -4.45 13.13
N ARG A 33 7.64 -4.99 13.63
CA ARG A 33 6.30 -4.60 13.15
C ARG A 33 6.04 -3.11 13.33
N SER A 34 6.39 -2.53 14.48
CA SER A 34 6.24 -1.08 14.70
C SER A 34 7.11 -0.24 13.75
N ALA A 35 8.36 -0.65 13.52
CA ALA A 35 9.25 0.02 12.58
C ALA A 35 8.72 -0.07 11.14
N ASP A 36 8.17 -1.21 10.73
CA ASP A 36 7.56 -1.40 9.42
C ASP A 36 6.36 -0.47 9.20
N LEU A 37 5.47 -0.35 10.19
CA LEU A 37 4.33 0.55 10.13
C LEU A 37 4.78 2.01 10.01
N LEU A 38 5.80 2.43 10.75
CA LEU A 38 6.33 3.79 10.64
C LEU A 38 6.93 4.05 9.24
N ARG A 39 7.65 3.08 8.69
CA ARG A 39 8.18 3.17 7.31
C ARG A 39 7.05 3.29 6.28
N LEU A 40 5.99 2.51 6.45
CA LEU A 40 4.82 2.56 5.58
C LEU A 40 4.12 3.92 5.66
N ARG A 41 3.91 4.43 6.88
CA ARG A 41 3.32 5.75 7.14
C ARG A 41 4.10 6.86 6.42
N GLU A 42 5.41 6.89 6.58
CA GLU A 42 6.25 7.90 5.95
C GLU A 42 6.29 7.77 4.41
N ALA A 43 6.27 6.55 3.87
CA ALA A 43 6.16 6.32 2.44
C ALA A 43 4.83 6.83 1.87
N LEU A 44 3.71 6.52 2.56
CA LEU A 44 2.39 6.98 2.16
C LEU A 44 2.30 8.51 2.22
N LYS A 45 2.74 9.13 3.33
CA LYS A 45 2.70 10.58 3.52
C LYS A 45 3.38 11.32 2.36
N ARG A 46 4.55 10.84 1.89
CA ARG A 46 5.28 11.43 0.76
C ARG A 46 4.57 11.29 -0.59
N ARG A 47 3.61 10.37 -0.72
CA ARG A 47 2.92 10.03 -1.97
C ARG A 47 1.42 10.29 -1.91
N LEU A 48 0.94 10.95 -0.85
CA LEU A 48 -0.49 11.15 -0.60
C LEU A 48 -1.18 11.90 -1.75
N ASP A 49 -0.51 12.91 -2.31
CA ASP A 49 -1.03 13.70 -3.43
C ASP A 49 -1.08 12.90 -4.73
N GLU A 50 -0.05 12.09 -5.00
CA GLU A 50 -0.01 11.18 -6.14
C GLU A 50 -1.11 10.13 -6.04
N MET A 51 -1.32 9.56 -4.84
CA MET A 51 -2.39 8.61 -4.57
C MET A 51 -3.78 9.24 -4.76
N ALA A 52 -4.00 10.46 -4.26
CA ALA A 52 -5.27 11.16 -4.44
C ALA A 52 -5.58 11.47 -5.91
N ALA A 53 -4.55 11.82 -6.69
CA ALA A 53 -4.67 12.03 -8.13
C ALA A 53 -5.03 10.73 -8.88
N ALA A 54 -4.38 9.61 -8.54
CA ALA A 54 -4.69 8.31 -9.11
C ALA A 54 -6.13 7.86 -8.78
N ILE A 55 -6.55 8.00 -7.52
CA ILE A 55 -7.93 7.68 -7.10
C ILE A 55 -8.95 8.54 -7.87
N SER A 56 -8.69 9.83 -8.05
CA SER A 56 -9.58 10.71 -8.81
C SER A 56 -9.70 10.28 -10.27
N ALA A 57 -8.58 9.89 -10.90
CA ALA A 57 -8.53 9.43 -12.27
C ALA A 57 -9.26 8.08 -12.47
N ASP A 58 -9.13 7.17 -11.51
CA ASP A 58 -9.72 5.82 -11.58
C ASP A 58 -11.22 5.82 -11.26
N PHE A 59 -11.67 6.67 -10.35
CA PHE A 59 -13.04 6.65 -9.80
C PHE A 59 -13.89 7.85 -10.18
N GLY A 60 -13.37 8.79 -10.98
CA GLY A 60 -14.13 9.86 -11.63
C GLY A 60 -15.08 10.64 -10.71
N HIS A 61 -14.58 11.72 -10.09
CA HIS A 61 -15.32 12.77 -9.35
C HIS A 61 -15.41 12.65 -7.82
N ARG A 62 -14.50 11.95 -7.12
CA ARG A 62 -14.31 12.22 -5.68
C ARG A 62 -13.49 13.50 -5.52
N SER A 63 -13.95 14.45 -4.71
CA SER A 63 -13.20 15.69 -4.44
C SER A 63 -11.83 15.34 -3.85
N PRO A 64 -10.71 15.91 -4.33
CA PRO A 64 -9.37 15.67 -3.78
C PRO A 64 -9.27 15.91 -2.27
N HIS A 65 -10.12 16.79 -1.72
CA HIS A 65 -10.21 17.04 -0.28
C HIS A 65 -10.84 15.88 0.49
N GLU A 66 -11.79 15.16 -0.12
CA GLU A 66 -12.52 14.06 0.51
C GLU A 66 -11.68 12.76 0.52
N SER A 67 -10.89 12.49 -0.52
CA SER A 67 -9.92 11.37 -0.53
C SER A 67 -8.74 11.60 0.42
N ARG A 68 -8.22 12.83 0.52
CA ARG A 68 -7.15 13.15 1.48
C ARG A 68 -7.59 12.98 2.93
N ILE A 69 -8.83 13.36 3.26
CA ILE A 69 -9.38 13.23 4.62
C ILE A 69 -9.71 11.77 4.95
N ALA A 70 -10.31 11.01 4.02
CA ALA A 70 -10.71 9.64 4.29
C ALA A 70 -9.53 8.66 4.33
N ASP A 71 -8.67 8.66 3.30
CA ASP A 71 -7.62 7.65 3.15
C ASP A 71 -6.31 8.04 3.87
N GLY A 72 -6.06 9.35 4.01
CA GLY A 72 -4.93 9.88 4.75
C GLY A 72 -5.10 9.78 6.27
N MET A 73 -6.29 10.10 6.79
CA MET A 73 -6.51 10.10 8.25
C MET A 73 -6.47 8.69 8.83
N THR A 74 -6.99 7.66 8.16
CA THR A 74 -6.92 6.28 8.66
C THR A 74 -5.49 5.76 8.84
N VAL A 75 -4.52 6.28 8.08
CA VAL A 75 -3.11 5.88 8.18
C VAL A 75 -2.26 6.84 9.02
N LEU A 76 -2.68 8.10 9.18
CA LEU A 76 -1.88 9.14 9.83
C LEU A 76 -2.31 9.47 11.27
N ASN A 77 -3.45 8.96 11.77
CA ASN A 77 -4.04 9.31 13.08
C ASN A 77 -3.44 8.61 14.32
N GLU A 78 -2.23 8.05 14.24
CA GLU A 78 -1.49 7.58 15.42
C GLU A 78 -0.22 8.41 15.63
#